data_AF-A0A816TFJ2-F1
#
_entry.id   AF-A0A816TFJ2-F1
#
_cell.length_a   1.000
_cell.length_b   1.000
_cell.length_c   1.000
_cell.angle_alpha   90.00
_cell.angle_beta   90.00
_cell.angle_gamma   90.00
#
_symmetry.space_group_name_H-M   'P 1'
#
loop_
_entity.id
_entity.type
_entity.pdbx_description
1 polymer ?
#
loop_
_entity_poly.entity_id
_entity_poly.type
_entity_poly.pdbx_seq_one_letter_code
_entity_poly.pdbx_strand_id
1 'polypeptide(L)'
;MPIITAAGELLSPVLICLQEASGRFPSGKSTFSPNNVVLTCSQSGKLNGSLIEYWIREVLDKVTSNRFLLLVDQWSPQTDVEKYEQNLIKGQFCKLMVIPGRTTTTNQPCDTYF
;
A
#
# COMPACT_ATOMS: atom_id res chain seq x y z
N MET A 1 3.74 -3.72 -1.11
CA MET A 1 2.65 -3.16 -1.89
C MET A 1 3.20 -2.05 -2.77
N PRO A 2 3.50 -2.38 -4.04
CA PRO A 2 3.98 -1.41 -5.03
C PRO A 2 2.86 -0.44 -5.44
N ILE A 3 3.25 0.73 -5.92
CA ILE A 3 2.35 1.68 -6.59
C ILE A 3 2.98 1.98 -7.94
N ILE A 4 2.18 1.94 -9.00
CA ILE A 4 2.63 2.24 -10.36
C ILE A 4 1.83 3.45 -10.86
N THR A 5 2.52 4.42 -11.46
CA THR A 5 1.86 5.56 -12.11
C THR A 5 1.14 5.13 -13.39
N ALA A 6 0.27 5.98 -13.93
CA ALA A 6 -0.33 5.71 -15.24
C ALA A 6 0.71 5.64 -16.38
N ALA A 7 1.92 6.17 -16.18
CA ALA A 7 3.03 6.07 -17.13
C ALA A 7 3.83 4.76 -17.00
N GLY A 8 3.46 3.87 -16.07
CA GLY A 8 4.17 2.61 -15.83
C GLY A 8 5.39 2.73 -14.92
N GLU A 9 5.51 3.83 -14.17
CA GLU A 9 6.65 4.06 -13.29
C GLU A 9 6.36 3.53 -11.89
N LEU A 10 7.25 2.69 -11.35
CA LEU A 10 7.18 2.22 -9.98
C LEU A 10 7.56 3.36 -9.01
N LEU A 11 6.66 3.67 -8.07
CA LEU A 11 6.90 4.69 -7.04
C LEU A 11 7.59 4.08 -5.81
N SER A 12 8.49 4.87 -5.21
CA SER A 12 9.18 4.54 -3.97
C SER A 12 8.83 5.53 -2.85
N PRO A 13 8.66 5.09 -1.60
CA PRO A 13 9.06 3.77 -1.09
C PRO A 13 8.01 2.67 -1.32
N VAL A 14 8.40 1.40 -1.22
CA VAL A 14 7.48 0.25 -1.26
C VAL A 14 7.33 -0.38 0.12
N LEU A 15 6.12 -0.83 0.49
CA LEU A 15 5.92 -1.58 1.74
C LEU A 15 6.26 -3.06 1.56
N ILE A 16 7.09 -3.63 2.44
CA ILE A 16 7.30 -5.08 2.57
C ILE A 16 6.81 -5.51 3.96
N CYS A 17 5.89 -6.48 3.98
CA CYS A 17 5.39 -7.10 5.20
C CYS A 17 6.00 -8.50 5.32
N LEU A 18 6.88 -8.70 6.30
CA LEU A 18 7.52 -9.99 6.55
C LEU A 18 6.64 -10.85 7.47
N GLN A 19 6.68 -12.16 7.25
CA GLN A 19 6.03 -13.12 8.14
C GLN A 19 6.93 -13.42 9.33
N GLU A 20 6.48 -13.06 10.53
CA GLU A 20 7.21 -13.31 11.78
C GLU A 20 6.31 -14.07 12.75
N ALA A 21 6.81 -15.15 13.36
CA ALA A 21 5.99 -16.03 14.22
C ALA A 21 5.28 -15.29 15.36
N SER A 22 5.94 -14.26 15.93
CA SER A 22 5.37 -13.42 17.00
C SER A 22 4.56 -12.22 16.49
N GLY A 23 4.59 -11.96 15.18
CA GLY A 23 4.08 -10.72 14.57
C GLY A 23 4.92 -9.49 14.88
N ARG A 24 6.13 -9.67 15.42
CA ARG A 24 7.07 -8.60 15.77
C ARG A 24 8.46 -8.95 15.25
N PHE A 25 9.22 -7.94 14.89
CA PHE A 25 10.62 -8.13 14.53
C PHE A 25 11.43 -8.67 15.70
N PRO A 26 12.45 -9.51 15.46
CA PRO A 26 13.38 -9.96 16.49
C PRO A 26 14.10 -8.79 17.14
N SER A 27 14.05 -8.70 18.48
CA SER A 27 14.80 -7.70 19.23
C SER A 27 16.32 -7.92 19.10
N GLY A 28 17.08 -6.83 18.94
CA GLY A 28 18.55 -6.86 19.02
C GLY A 28 19.30 -7.19 17.74
N LYS A 29 18.62 -7.38 16.60
CA LYS A 29 19.24 -7.41 15.27
C LYS A 29 18.91 -6.12 14.52
N SER A 30 19.90 -5.50 13.89
CA SER A 30 19.64 -4.39 12.97
C SER A 30 18.90 -4.93 11.75
N THR A 31 17.64 -4.56 11.57
CA THR A 31 16.92 -4.84 10.34
C THR A 31 17.54 -3.99 9.22
N PHE A 32 17.89 -4.62 8.10
CA PHE A 32 18.29 -3.88 6.90
C PHE A 32 17.16 -2.92 6.53
N SER A 33 17.43 -1.62 6.48
CA SER A 33 16.40 -0.59 6.26
C SER A 33 16.82 0.36 5.14
N PRO A 34 16.59 -0.01 3.87
CA PRO A 34 16.94 0.85 2.75
C PRO A 34 15.93 1.99 2.62
N ASN A 35 16.38 3.14 2.12
CA ASN A 35 15.56 4.37 2.07
C ASN A 35 14.30 4.25 1.17
N ASN A 36 14.29 3.29 0.25
CA ASN A 36 13.19 3.05 -0.69
C ASN A 36 12.24 1.92 -0.26
N VAL A 37 12.39 1.37 0.95
CA VAL A 37 11.50 0.32 1.47
C VAL A 37 11.02 0.71 2.86
N VAL A 38 9.71 0.63 3.05
CA VAL A 38 9.08 0.62 4.37
C VAL A 38 8.93 -0.83 4.80
N LEU A 39 9.49 -1.19 5.95
CA LEU A 39 9.45 -2.55 6.48
C LEU A 39 8.48 -2.67 7.64
N THR A 40 7.68 -3.72 7.62
CA THR A 40 6.82 -4.13 8.73
C THR A 40 6.74 -5.66 8.79
N CYS A 41 6.10 -6.19 9.83
CA CYS A 41 5.90 -7.63 9.97
C CYS A 41 4.52 -7.95 10.54
N SER A 42 4.03 -9.16 10.25
CA SER A 42 2.83 -9.73 10.85
C SER A 42 2.95 -11.24 10.99
N GLN A 43 2.07 -11.87 11.77
CA GLN A 43 2.08 -13.33 11.94
C GLN A 43 1.82 -14.09 10.63
N SER A 44 1.08 -13.49 9.70
CA SER A 44 0.74 -14.09 8.41
C SER A 44 1.60 -13.60 7.26
N GLY A 45 2.37 -12.52 7.45
CA GLY A 45 3.01 -11.78 6.35
C GLY A 45 2.03 -11.09 5.40
N LYS A 46 0.71 -11.19 5.65
CA LYS A 46 -0.32 -10.57 4.81
C LYS A 46 -0.69 -9.20 5.34
N LEU A 47 -1.17 -8.34 4.45
CA LEU A 47 -1.79 -7.07 4.83
C LEU A 47 -3.13 -7.32 5.52
N ASN A 48 -3.52 -6.36 6.37
CA ASN A 48 -4.81 -6.28 7.03
C ASN A 48 -5.22 -4.80 7.13
N GLY A 49 -6.35 -4.49 7.78
CA GLY A 49 -6.83 -3.10 7.91
C GLY A 49 -5.81 -2.13 8.50
N SER A 50 -5.17 -2.47 9.61
CA SER A 50 -4.19 -1.58 10.26
C SER A 50 -2.89 -1.45 9.46
N LEU A 51 -2.48 -2.49 8.74
CA LEU A 51 -1.33 -2.43 7.84
C LEU A 51 -1.63 -1.61 6.57
N ILE A 52 -2.89 -1.51 6.14
CA ILE A 52 -3.30 -0.57 5.09
C ILE A 52 -3.21 0.87 5.58
N GLU A 53 -3.68 1.17 6.79
CA GLU A 53 -3.50 2.52 7.37
C GLU A 53 -2.02 2.89 7.49
N TYR A 54 -1.18 1.94 7.92
CA TYR A 54 0.27 2.11 7.95
C TYR A 54 0.85 2.36 6.55
N TRP A 55 0.42 1.60 5.54
CA TRP A 55 0.81 1.81 4.15
C TRP A 55 0.40 3.19 3.63
N ILE A 56 -0.80 3.68 3.95
CA ILE A 56 -1.26 5.02 3.55
C ILE A 56 -0.30 6.09 4.07
N ARG A 57 0.02 6.05 5.36
CA ARG A 57 0.88 7.06 6.02
C ARG A 57 2.33 6.98 5.55
N GLU A 58 2.88 5.78 5.47
CA GLU A 58 4.32 5.60 5.28
C GLU A 58 4.75 5.49 3.82
N VAL A 59 3.82 5.16 2.93
CA VAL A 59 4.09 4.96 1.51
C VAL A 59 3.26 5.92 0.66
N LEU A 60 1.93 5.79 0.67
CA LEU A 60 1.07 6.53 -0.25
C LEU A 60 1.27 8.06 -0.12
N ASP A 61 1.13 8.60 1.09
CA ASP A 61 1.25 10.04 1.37
C ASP A 61 2.64 10.62 0.97
N LYS A 62 3.68 9.78 0.92
CA LYS A 62 5.04 10.20 0.55
C LYS A 62 5.24 10.32 -0.96
N VAL A 63 4.46 9.59 -1.76
CA VAL A 63 4.65 9.51 -3.21
C VAL A 63 3.58 10.24 -4.02
N THR A 64 2.48 10.63 -3.38
CA THR A 64 1.35 11.30 -4.05
C THR A 64 1.39 12.82 -3.95
N SER A 65 0.85 13.47 -4.98
CA SER A 65 0.59 14.91 -5.03
C SER A 65 -0.65 15.32 -4.23
N ASN A 66 -0.92 16.62 -4.13
CA ASN A 66 -2.08 17.16 -3.40
C ASN A 66 -3.44 16.65 -3.90
N ARG A 67 -3.53 16.23 -5.16
CA ARG A 67 -4.72 15.59 -5.74
C ARG A 67 -4.28 14.42 -6.58
N PHE A 68 -4.92 13.26 -6.41
CA PHE A 68 -4.61 12.06 -7.18
C PHE A 68 -5.81 11.11 -7.26
N LEU A 69 -5.74 10.18 -8.21
CA LEU A 69 -6.65 9.06 -8.36
C LEU A 69 -5.90 7.80 -7.93
N LEU A 70 -6.48 7.01 -7.05
CA LEU A 70 -5.97 5.70 -6.66
C LEU A 70 -6.95 4.61 -7.14
N LEU A 71 -6.42 3.68 -7.93
CA LEU A 71 -7.12 2.46 -8.33
C LEU A 71 -6.71 1.33 -7.40
N VAL A 72 -7.67 0.62 -6.82
CA VAL A 72 -7.42 -0.53 -5.93
C VAL A 72 -8.21 -1.75 -6.38
N ASP A 73 -7.70 -2.94 -6.05
CA ASP A 73 -8.44 -4.19 -6.25
C ASP A 73 -9.65 -4.28 -5.29
N GLN A 74 -10.60 -5.16 -5.59
CA GLN A 74 -11.79 -5.37 -4.77
C GLN A 74 -11.49 -6.21 -3.52
N TRP A 75 -10.71 -5.64 -2.59
CA TRP A 75 -10.39 -6.24 -1.30
C TRP A 75 -10.79 -5.32 -0.15
N SER A 76 -11.64 -5.80 0.76
CA SER A 76 -12.38 -4.96 1.73
C SER A 76 -11.51 -3.98 2.53
N PRO A 77 -10.30 -4.35 3.01
CA PRO A 77 -9.41 -3.40 3.70
C PRO A 77 -8.92 -2.22 2.84
N GLN A 78 -8.85 -2.38 1.52
CA GLN A 78 -8.42 -1.33 0.58
C GLN A 78 -9.58 -0.49 0.03
N THR A 79 -10.81 -0.99 0.07
CA THR A 79 -11.99 -0.28 -0.47
C THR A 79 -12.60 0.72 0.50
N ASP A 80 -12.09 0.79 1.73
CA ASP A 80 -12.58 1.65 2.81
C ASP A 80 -12.07 3.09 2.63
N VAL A 81 -12.91 3.97 2.09
CA VAL A 81 -12.58 5.37 1.79
C VAL A 81 -12.20 6.15 3.05
N GLU A 82 -12.85 5.88 4.18
CA GLU A 82 -12.61 6.61 5.43
C GLU A 82 -11.16 6.46 5.89
N LYS A 83 -10.55 5.28 5.66
CA LYS A 83 -9.13 5.06 5.98
C LYS A 83 -8.21 6.03 5.22
N TYR A 84 -8.50 6.34 3.97
CA TYR A 84 -7.68 7.26 3.18
C TYR A 84 -7.86 8.68 3.66
N GLU A 85 -9.10 9.11 3.88
CA GLU A 85 -9.42 10.46 4.35
C GLU A 85 -8.80 10.74 5.73
N GLN A 86 -8.77 9.75 6.62
CA GLN A 86 -8.23 9.91 7.97
C GLN A 86 -6.70 9.81 8.06
N ASN A 87 -6.06 9.12 7.12
CA ASN A 87 -4.62 8.81 7.21
C ASN A 87 -3.74 9.57 6.21
N LEU A 88 -4.31 10.33 5.27
CA LEU A 88 -3.55 11.24 4.42
C LEU A 88 -3.25 12.54 5.18
N ILE A 89 -2.02 12.66 5.67
CA ILE A 89 -1.61 13.70 6.62
C ILE A 89 -1.51 15.08 5.94
N LYS A 90 -1.17 15.11 4.65
CA LYS A 90 -0.98 16.36 3.90
C LYS A 90 -2.28 17.03 3.45
N GLY A 91 -3.45 16.56 3.89
CA GLY A 91 -4.75 17.07 3.45
C GLY A 91 -5.00 16.85 1.95
N GLN A 92 -4.38 15.82 1.40
CA GLN A 92 -4.46 15.51 -0.03
C GLN A 92 -5.85 14.97 -0.37
N PHE A 93 -6.37 15.37 -1.52
CA PHE A 93 -7.60 14.80 -2.04
C PHE A 93 -7.29 13.53 -2.84
N CYS A 94 -7.61 12.39 -2.24
CA CYS A 94 -7.58 11.09 -2.91
C CYS A 94 -8.96 10.73 -3.45
N LYS A 95 -9.10 10.64 -4.76
CA LYS A 95 -10.25 9.95 -5.35
C LYS A 95 -9.94 8.45 -5.36
N LEU A 96 -10.64 7.66 -4.55
CA LEU A 96 -10.54 6.20 -4.58
C LEU A 96 -11.48 5.63 -5.64
N MET A 97 -10.99 4.73 -6.49
CA MET A 97 -11.82 3.92 -7.39
C MET A 97 -11.47 2.45 -7.22
N VAL A 98 -12.50 1.63 -7.09
CA VAL A 98 -12.38 0.19 -6.89
C VAL A 98 -12.55 -0.50 -8.24
N ILE A 99 -11.59 -1.34 -8.61
CA ILE A 99 -11.67 -2.18 -9.80
C ILE A 99 -12.75 -3.25 -9.54
N PRO A 100 -13.68 -3.49 -10.48
CA PRO A 100 -14.71 -4.51 -10.27
C PRO A 100 -14.12 -5.90 -10.02
N GLY A 101 -14.71 -6.62 -9.08
CA GLY A 101 -14.25 -7.95 -8.72
C GLY A 101 -14.31 -8.92 -9.90
N ARG A 102 -13.39 -9.89 -9.91
CA ARG A 102 -13.24 -10.89 -10.99
C ARG A 102 -12.82 -10.29 -12.34
N THR A 103 -12.30 -9.06 -12.36
CA THR A 103 -11.70 -8.43 -13.55
C THR A 103 -10.19 -8.26 -13.44
N THR A 104 -9.56 -8.89 -12.45
CA THR A 104 -8.12 -8.81 -12.18
C THR A 104 -7.28 -9.05 -13.46
N THR A 105 -7.58 -10.12 -14.19
CA THR A 105 -6.86 -10.51 -15.42
C THR A 105 -7.14 -9.65 -16.64
N THR A 106 -8.04 -8.66 -16.56
CA THR A 106 -8.44 -7.83 -17.71
C THR A 106 -8.36 -6.33 -17.45
N ASN A 107 -8.56 -5.90 -16.20
CA ASN A 107 -8.76 -4.51 -15.83
C ASN A 107 -7.81 -4.04 -14.73
N GLN A 108 -7.05 -4.92 -14.07
CA GLN A 108 -6.02 -4.49 -13.12
C GLN A 108 -4.69 -4.27 -13.87
N PRO A 109 -4.21 -3.03 -13.99
CA PRO A 109 -3.01 -2.75 -14.77
C PRO A 109 -1.78 -3.50 -14.26
N CYS A 110 -1.61 -3.60 -12.93
CA CYS A 110 -0.47 -4.29 -12.32
C CYS A 110 -0.48 -5.82 -12.48
N ASP A 111 -1.57 -6.42 -12.97
CA ASP A 111 -1.65 -7.87 -13.26
C ASP A 111 -1.71 -8.18 -14.76
N THR A 112 -1.96 -7.17 -15.61
CA THR A 112 -2.15 -7.35 -17.06
C THR A 112 -0.95 -6.89 -17.89
N TYR A 113 -0.29 -5.81 -17.50
CA TYR A 113 0.76 -5.18 -18.31
C TYR A 113 2.14 -5.16 -17.66
N PHE A 114 2.26 -5.52 -16.39
CA PHE A 114 3.49 -5.41 -15.60
C PHE A 114 3.83 -6.70 -14.86
#